data_AF-A0A764MHW4-F1
#
_entry.id   AF-A0A764MHW4-F1
#
_cell.length_a   1.000
_cell.length_b   1.000
_cell.length_c   1.000
_cell.angle_alpha   90.00
_cell.angle_beta   90.00
_cell.angle_gamma   90.00
#
_symmetry.space_group_name_H-M   'P 1'
#
loop_
_entity.id
_entity.type
_entity.pdbx_description
1 polymer ?
#
loop_
_entity_poly.entity_id
_entity_poly.type
_entity_poly.pdbx_seq_one_letter_code
_entity_poly.pdbx_strand_id
1 'polypeptide(L)'
;MYRIFCSLFFLPLAASAGTTIYTDSQHLPVNPPDGVRVVLLDAPEQLQTRFFGTLPADADKAEAVVRARMQSPEWQMMQAELAAHYRDVAHAWSLGVKKYPAVVFDDSEVVYGITDVVVAGKLRTEGGVQP
;
A
#
# COMPACT_ATOMS: atom_id res chain seq x y z
N MET A 1 -48.46 21.78 -5.08
CA MET A 1 -47.08 22.24 -5.26
C MET A 1 -46.32 21.94 -3.98
N TYR A 2 -45.52 20.86 -3.94
CA TYR A 2 -44.33 20.74 -3.08
C TYR A 2 -43.57 19.46 -3.49
N ARG A 3 -42.40 19.64 -4.10
CA ARG A 3 -41.46 18.56 -4.40
C ARG A 3 -40.58 18.40 -3.17
N ILE A 4 -40.71 17.29 -2.46
CA ILE A 4 -39.83 16.94 -1.34
C ILE A 4 -38.51 16.48 -1.97
N PHE A 5 -37.54 17.39 -2.00
CA PHE A 5 -36.15 17.07 -2.35
C PHE A 5 -35.50 16.50 -1.08
N CYS A 6 -35.50 15.17 -0.96
CA CYS A 6 -34.69 14.49 0.08
C CYS A 6 -33.23 14.62 -0.32
N SER A 7 -32.56 15.67 0.16
CA SER A 7 -31.10 15.70 0.21
C SER A 7 -30.65 14.55 1.10
N LEU A 8 -30.09 13.49 0.50
CA LEU A 8 -29.33 12.49 1.24
C LEU A 8 -28.13 13.21 1.85
N PHE A 9 -28.24 13.46 3.15
CA PHE A 9 -27.15 13.90 4.01
C PHE A 9 -26.06 12.82 3.94
N PHE A 10 -24.94 13.13 3.29
CA PHE A 10 -23.75 12.30 3.36
C PHE A 10 -23.33 12.23 4.83
N LEU A 11 -23.49 11.07 5.46
CA LEU A 11 -22.85 10.78 6.74
C LEU A 11 -21.33 10.78 6.51
N PRO A 12 -20.54 11.56 7.26
CA PRO A 12 -19.10 11.38 7.25
C PRO A 12 -18.84 10.00 7.87
N LEU A 13 -18.34 9.08 7.07
CA LEU A 13 -17.75 7.87 7.59
C LEU A 13 -16.58 8.33 8.46
N ALA A 14 -16.66 8.15 9.78
CA ALA A 14 -15.52 8.36 10.64
C ALA A 14 -14.40 7.45 10.11
N ALA A 15 -13.41 8.04 9.43
CA ALA A 15 -12.21 7.33 9.05
C ALA A 15 -11.57 6.87 10.36
N SER A 16 -11.42 5.56 10.53
CA SER A 16 -10.64 5.02 11.62
C SER A 16 -9.20 5.45 11.37
N ALA A 17 -8.80 6.55 12.01
CA ALA A 17 -7.43 7.02 12.04
C ALA A 17 -6.57 5.90 12.67
N GLY A 18 -5.87 5.16 11.82
CA GLY A 18 -5.10 3.98 12.17
C GLY A 18 -3.63 4.20 11.92
N THR A 19 -2.77 3.44 12.59
CA THR A 19 -1.34 3.46 12.30
C THR A 19 -1.02 2.49 11.17
N THR A 20 -0.33 2.98 10.14
CA THR A 20 0.13 2.17 9.01
C THR A 20 1.64 2.29 8.84
N ILE A 21 2.33 1.15 8.77
CA ILE A 21 3.75 1.07 8.40
C ILE A 21 3.82 0.85 6.89
N TYR A 22 4.47 1.74 6.17
CA TYR A 22 4.84 1.58 4.77
C TYR A 22 6.32 1.18 4.68
N THR A 23 6.60 0.03 4.09
CA THR A 23 7.95 -0.53 3.97
C THR A 23 8.12 -1.35 2.68
N ASP A 24 9.21 -2.08 2.53
CA ASP A 24 9.45 -3.05 1.46
C ASP A 24 9.70 -4.47 2.04
N SER A 25 9.94 -5.46 1.16
CA SER A 25 10.29 -6.83 1.55
C SER A 25 11.61 -6.97 2.30
N GLN A 26 12.52 -6.00 2.19
CA GLN A 26 13.87 -6.05 2.78
C GLN A 26 13.90 -5.45 4.20
N HIS A 27 12.93 -4.61 4.53
CA HIS A 27 12.83 -3.87 5.78
C HIS A 27 11.53 -4.20 6.53
N LEU A 28 11.21 -5.49 6.67
CA LEU A 28 10.01 -5.93 7.36
C LEU A 28 10.03 -5.49 8.84
N PRO A 29 8.90 -4.99 9.37
CA PRO A 29 8.80 -4.66 10.79
C PRO A 29 8.91 -5.93 11.64
N VAL A 30 9.60 -5.81 12.78
CA VAL A 30 9.71 -6.90 13.77
C VAL A 30 8.55 -6.76 14.74
N ASN A 31 7.65 -7.75 14.77
CA ASN A 31 6.50 -7.82 15.68
C ASN A 31 5.69 -6.51 15.77
N PRO A 32 5.08 -6.05 14.66
CA PRO A 32 4.26 -4.85 14.70
C PRO A 32 3.12 -5.00 15.72
N PRO A 33 2.75 -3.94 16.46
CA PRO A 33 1.64 -3.99 17.40
C PRO A 33 0.33 -4.43 16.74
N ASP A 34 -0.55 -5.06 17.51
CA ASP A 34 -1.88 -5.46 17.03
C ASP A 34 -2.67 -4.26 16.51
N GLY A 35 -3.35 -4.44 15.38
CA GLY A 35 -4.13 -3.38 14.72
C GLY A 35 -3.30 -2.43 13.86
N VAL A 36 -1.97 -2.53 13.83
CA VAL A 36 -1.12 -1.77 12.90
C VAL A 36 -1.13 -2.45 11.54
N ARG A 37 -1.50 -1.68 10.50
CA ARG A 37 -1.44 -2.16 9.12
C ARG A 37 -0.01 -2.09 8.61
N VAL A 38 0.45 -3.12 7.90
CA VAL A 38 1.74 -3.10 7.19
C VAL A 38 1.49 -3.17 5.69
N VAL A 39 2.06 -2.23 4.95
CA VAL A 39 1.96 -2.11 3.50
C VAL A 39 3.35 -2.23 2.90
N LEU A 40 3.51 -3.18 1.99
CA LEU A 40 4.74 -3.36 1.22
C LEU A 40 4.61 -2.60 -0.10
N LEU A 41 5.43 -1.59 -0.30
CA LEU A 41 5.43 -0.75 -1.50
C LEU A 41 6.00 -1.49 -2.73
N ASP A 42 6.78 -2.55 -2.50
CA ASP A 42 7.28 -3.47 -3.53
C ASP A 42 6.35 -4.67 -3.78
N ALA A 43 5.17 -4.73 -3.14
CA ALA A 43 4.21 -5.81 -3.37
C ALA A 43 3.79 -5.99 -4.85
N PRO A 44 3.59 -4.93 -5.66
CA PRO A 44 3.31 -5.09 -7.09
C PRO A 44 4.42 -5.83 -7.82
N GLU A 45 5.69 -5.53 -7.51
CA GLU A 45 6.84 -6.19 -8.12
C GLU A 45 6.93 -7.64 -7.66
N GLN A 46 6.84 -7.89 -6.35
CA GLN A 46 6.85 -9.24 -5.81
C GLN A 46 5.75 -10.14 -6.39
N LEU A 47 4.53 -9.61 -6.55
CA LEU A 47 3.42 -10.35 -7.14
C LEU A 47 3.70 -10.70 -8.60
N GLN A 48 4.20 -9.74 -9.39
CA GLN A 48 4.56 -9.98 -10.78
C GLN A 48 5.69 -11.00 -10.91
N THR A 49 6.76 -10.88 -10.10
CA THR A 49 7.88 -11.83 -10.08
C THR A 49 7.40 -13.23 -9.69
N ARG A 50 6.51 -13.35 -8.70
CA ARG A 50 5.93 -14.64 -8.31
C ARG A 50 5.06 -15.24 -9.41
N PHE A 51 4.28 -14.42 -10.10
CA PHE A 51 3.35 -14.88 -11.13
C PHE A 51 4.06 -15.27 -12.43
N PHE A 52 4.95 -14.41 -12.95
CA PHE A 52 5.64 -14.67 -14.21
C PHE A 52 6.89 -15.53 -14.04
N GLY A 53 7.50 -15.53 -12.86
CA GLY A 53 8.80 -16.14 -12.61
C GLY A 53 9.94 -15.39 -13.31
N THR A 54 11.10 -16.03 -13.39
CA THR A 54 12.22 -15.48 -14.15
C THR A 54 11.95 -15.57 -15.65
N LEU A 55 11.83 -14.41 -16.30
CA LEU A 55 11.65 -14.35 -17.74
C LEU A 55 12.99 -14.62 -18.47
N PRO A 56 12.96 -15.30 -19.63
CA PRO A 56 14.11 -15.41 -20.52
C PRO A 56 14.70 -14.05 -20.92
N ALA A 57 16.02 -13.97 -21.12
CA ALA A 57 16.66 -12.76 -21.64
C ALA A 57 16.33 -12.47 -23.12
N ASP A 58 15.91 -13.50 -23.84
CA ASP A 58 15.43 -13.40 -25.22
C ASP A 58 13.99 -12.87 -25.24
N ALA A 59 13.76 -11.76 -25.95
CA ALA A 59 12.49 -11.03 -25.91
C ALA A 59 11.31 -11.85 -26.46
N ASP A 60 11.51 -12.58 -27.56
CA ASP A 60 10.46 -13.39 -28.17
C ASP A 60 10.04 -14.54 -27.24
N LYS A 61 11.02 -15.17 -26.57
CA LYS A 61 10.75 -16.20 -25.56
C LYS A 61 10.07 -15.61 -24.32
N ALA A 62 10.47 -14.42 -23.86
CA ALA A 62 9.83 -13.75 -22.74
C ALA A 62 8.37 -13.42 -23.04
N GLU A 63 8.07 -12.87 -24.22
CA GLU A 63 6.71 -12.59 -24.65
C GLU A 63 5.86 -13.86 -24.67
N ALA A 64 6.39 -14.96 -25.22
CA ALA A 64 5.67 -16.23 -25.25
C ALA A 64 5.30 -16.73 -23.85
N VAL A 65 6.22 -16.62 -22.88
CA VAL A 65 5.97 -16.98 -21.48
C VAL A 65 4.90 -16.08 -20.85
N VAL A 66 5.01 -14.76 -21.02
CA VAL A 66 4.03 -13.80 -20.49
C VAL A 66 2.65 -14.07 -21.07
N ARG A 67 2.53 -14.25 -22.38
CA ARG A 67 1.26 -14.53 -23.06
C ARG A 67 0.63 -15.82 -22.58
N ALA A 68 1.41 -16.88 -22.42
CA ALA A 68 0.91 -18.15 -21.89
C ALA A 68 0.38 -18.01 -20.46
N ARG A 69 1.08 -17.25 -19.60
CA ARG A 69 0.64 -16.97 -18.22
C ARG A 69 -0.63 -16.10 -18.18
N MET A 70 -0.76 -15.12 -19.05
CA MET A 70 -1.97 -14.28 -19.16
C MET A 70 -3.21 -15.07 -19.61
N GLN A 71 -3.02 -16.20 -20.29
CA GLN A 71 -4.10 -17.09 -20.72
C GLN A 71 -4.49 -18.11 -19.64
N SER A 72 -3.78 -18.14 -18.50
CA SER A 72 -4.08 -19.07 -17.42
C SER A 72 -5.32 -18.65 -16.61
N PRO A 73 -6.01 -19.59 -15.95
CA PRO A 73 -7.18 -19.27 -15.12
C PRO A 73 -6.90 -18.29 -13.97
N GLU A 74 -5.67 -18.27 -13.47
CA GLU A 74 -5.24 -17.44 -12.34
C GLU A 74 -5.04 -15.97 -12.73
N TRP A 75 -5.00 -15.65 -14.03
CA TRP A 75 -4.76 -14.30 -14.54
C TRP A 75 -5.70 -13.25 -13.94
N GLN A 76 -7.00 -13.56 -13.90
CA GLN A 76 -8.00 -12.61 -13.42
C GLN A 76 -7.80 -12.26 -11.94
N MET A 77 -7.46 -13.26 -11.12
CA MET A 77 -7.17 -13.06 -9.70
C MET A 77 -5.89 -12.25 -9.51
N MET A 78 -4.84 -12.57 -10.27
CA MET A 78 -3.59 -11.80 -10.24
C MET A 78 -3.82 -10.33 -10.60
N GLN A 79 -4.61 -10.03 -11.63
CA GLN A 79 -4.92 -8.64 -12.01
C GLN A 79 -5.66 -7.89 -10.91
N ALA A 80 -6.59 -8.54 -10.22
CA ALA A 80 -7.32 -7.92 -9.11
C ALA A 80 -6.39 -7.61 -7.91
N GLU A 81 -5.50 -8.55 -7.57
CA GLU A 81 -4.50 -8.38 -6.50
C GLU A 81 -3.47 -7.30 -6.86
N LEU A 82 -2.99 -7.29 -8.11
CA LEU A 82 -2.07 -6.27 -8.61
C LEU A 82 -2.70 -4.86 -8.53
N ALA A 83 -3.96 -4.73 -8.94
CA ALA A 83 -4.69 -3.47 -8.84
C ALA A 83 -4.89 -3.04 -7.36
N ALA A 84 -5.05 -3.99 -6.43
CA ALA A 84 -5.11 -3.68 -5.00
C ALA A 84 -3.79 -3.13 -4.47
N HIS A 85 -2.66 -3.77 -4.79
CA HIS A 85 -1.34 -3.29 -4.38
C HIS A 85 -1.00 -1.92 -4.98
N TYR A 86 -1.38 -1.64 -6.23
CA TYR A 86 -1.19 -0.30 -6.78
C TYR A 86 -2.04 0.77 -6.10
N ARG A 87 -3.26 0.44 -5.63
CA ARG A 87 -4.05 1.36 -4.80
C ARG A 87 -3.35 1.68 -3.49
N ASP A 88 -2.74 0.68 -2.85
CA ASP A 88 -1.96 0.89 -1.63
C ASP A 88 -0.75 1.80 -1.85
N VAL A 89 -0.02 1.62 -2.96
CA VAL A 89 1.11 2.48 -3.34
C VAL A 89 0.63 3.91 -3.64
N ALA A 90 -0.45 4.06 -4.40
CA ALA A 90 -1.03 5.37 -4.71
C ALA A 90 -1.51 6.09 -3.44
N HIS A 91 -2.10 5.35 -2.50
CA HIS A 91 -2.51 5.88 -1.20
C HIS A 91 -1.29 6.39 -0.43
N ALA A 92 -0.22 5.59 -0.30
CA ALA A 92 1.02 6.01 0.36
C ALA A 92 1.56 7.33 -0.20
N TRP A 93 1.58 7.48 -1.54
CA TRP A 93 2.00 8.72 -2.18
C TRP A 93 1.09 9.91 -1.87
N SER A 94 -0.24 9.71 -1.82
CA SER A 94 -1.17 10.78 -1.44
C SER A 94 -0.97 11.26 0.00
N LEU A 95 -0.48 10.39 0.88
CA LEU A 95 -0.09 10.70 2.26
C LEU A 95 1.29 11.35 2.37
N GLY A 96 1.97 11.57 1.24
CA GLY A 96 3.29 12.16 1.19
C GLY A 96 4.43 11.20 1.53
N VAL A 97 4.19 9.88 1.59
CA VAL A 97 5.26 8.88 1.80
C VAL A 97 6.20 8.88 0.60
N LYS A 98 7.35 9.54 0.75
CA LYS A 98 8.38 9.64 -0.30
C LYS A 98 9.54 8.65 -0.13
N LYS A 99 9.69 8.11 1.08
CA LYS A 99 10.78 7.22 1.48
C LYS A 99 10.20 6.14 2.38
N TYR A 100 10.82 4.97 2.37
CA TYR A 100 10.50 3.87 3.27
C TYR A 100 11.79 3.37 3.95
N PRO A 101 11.70 2.79 5.16
CA PRO A 101 10.47 2.58 5.94
C PRO A 101 9.87 3.89 6.47
N ALA A 102 8.54 3.93 6.62
CA ALA A 102 7.81 5.06 7.19
C ALA A 102 6.61 4.58 8.00
N VAL A 103 6.34 5.23 9.13
CA VAL A 103 5.12 5.05 9.92
C VAL A 103 4.22 6.25 9.68
N VAL A 104 2.99 6.00 9.25
CA VAL A 104 1.96 7.03 9.11
C VAL A 104 0.95 6.87 10.22
N PHE A 105 0.73 7.94 10.97
CA PHE A 105 -0.32 8.05 11.96
C PHE A 105 -1.48 8.84 11.38
N ASP A 106 -2.69 8.34 11.61
CA ASP A 106 -3.93 9.06 11.37
C ASP A 106 -4.04 9.62 9.94
N ASP A 107 -3.49 8.87 8.97
CA ASP A 107 -3.44 9.20 7.54
C ASP A 107 -2.98 10.64 7.23
N SER A 108 -2.09 11.21 8.06
CA SER A 108 -1.61 12.58 7.85
C SER A 108 -0.20 12.85 8.38
N GLU A 109 0.22 12.17 9.45
CA GLU A 109 1.52 12.41 10.08
C GLU A 109 2.50 11.30 9.71
N VAL A 110 3.58 11.65 9.01
CA VAL A 110 4.58 10.68 8.52
C VAL A 110 5.88 10.76 9.33
N VAL A 111 6.33 9.63 9.87
CA VAL A 111 7.64 9.48 10.52
C VAL A 111 8.51 8.56 9.67
N TYR A 112 9.64 9.09 9.19
CA TYR A 112 10.53 8.37 8.27
C TYR A 112 11.64 7.59 9.00
N GLY A 113 12.14 6.55 8.31
CA GLY A 113 13.37 5.84 8.66
C GLY A 113 13.20 4.79 9.76
N ILE A 114 11.97 4.56 10.23
CA ILE A 114 11.69 3.65 11.32
C ILE A 114 10.44 2.81 11.02
N THR A 115 10.45 1.57 11.52
CA THR A 115 9.31 0.64 11.47
C THR A 115 8.69 0.39 12.84
N ASP A 116 9.40 0.72 13.92
CA ASP A 116 8.90 0.63 15.29
C ASP A 116 7.90 1.77 15.58
N VAL A 117 6.63 1.40 15.74
CA VAL A 117 5.52 2.33 15.98
C VAL A 117 5.63 3.06 17.32
N VAL A 118 6.17 2.41 18.36
CA VAL A 118 6.30 3.01 19.69
C VAL A 118 7.36 4.10 19.65
N VAL A 119 8.50 3.82 19.01
CA VAL A 119 9.55 4.83 18.83
C VAL A 119 9.08 5.94 17.89
N ALA A 120 8.41 5.61 16.79
CA ALA A 120 7.83 6.60 15.89
C ALA A 120 6.82 7.52 16.60
N GLY A 121 6.00 6.97 17.49
CA GLY A 121 5.05 7.74 18.30
C GLY A 121 5.73 8.73 19.24
N LYS A 122 6.86 8.35 19.85
CA LYS A 122 7.68 9.26 20.67
C LYS A 122 8.29 10.38 19.82
N LEU A 123 8.91 10.03 18.69
CA LEU A 123 9.51 11.00 17.78
C LEU A 123 8.47 12.02 17.26
N ARG A 124 7.25 11.56 16.96
CA ARG A 124 6.11 12.43 16.59
C ARG A 124 5.79 13.46 17.68
N THR A 125 5.80 13.04 18.95
CA THR A 125 5.49 13.95 20.07
C THR A 125 6.65 14.87 20.46
N GLU A 126 7.89 14.48 20.14
CA GLU A 126 9.11 15.21 20.53
C GLU A 126 9.63 16.17 19.44
N GLY A 127 9.37 15.87 18.17
CA GLY A 127 9.79 16.67 17.02
C GLY A 127 8.61 17.02 16.13
N GLY A 128 8.20 18.29 16.15
CA GLY A 128 7.18 18.81 15.25
C GLY A 128 7.48 18.44 13.79
N VAL A 129 6.47 17.88 13.13
CA VAL A 129 6.42 17.39 11.74
C VAL A 129 7.37 18.17 10.82
N GLN A 130 8.45 17.52 10.37
CA GLN A 130 9.35 18.10 9.36
C GLN A 130 8.75 17.84 7.97
N PRO A 131 8.51 18.88 7.15
CA PRO A 131 7.83 18.78 5.84
C PRO A 131 8.62 18.02 4.76
#